data_AF-A0A937XW14-F1
#
_entry.id   AF-A0A937XW14-F1
#
_cell.length_a   1.000
_cell.length_b   1.000
_cell.length_c   1.000
_cell.angle_alpha   90.00
_cell.angle_beta   90.00
_cell.angle_gamma   90.00
#
_symmetry.space_group_name_H-M   'P 1'
#
loop_
_entity.id
_entity.type
_entity.pdbx_description
1 polymer ?
#
loop_
_entity_poly.entity_id
_entity_poly.type
_entity_poly.pdbx_seq_one_letter_code
_entity_poly.pdbx_strand_id
1 'polypeptide(L)' 'MRRPFRVIDADGHIDEKRLNWAERIPERYRPDAPCWVSYPDGRKHMVVEGKLWPTRRDF' A
#
# COMPACT_ATOMS: atom_id res chain seq x y z
N MET A 1 10.64 -11.21 -38.92
CA MET A 1 10.67 -11.14 -37.44
C MET A 1 10.84 -9.68 -37.02
N ARG A 2 10.02 -9.17 -36.11
CA ARG A 2 10.18 -7.80 -35.58
C ARG A 2 11.43 -7.72 -34.71
N ARG A 3 12.25 -6.67 -34.90
CA ARG A 3 13.40 -6.41 -34.04
C ARG A 3 12.90 -6.07 -32.62
N PRO A 4 13.52 -6.60 -31.55
CA PRO A 4 13.18 -6.18 -30.20
C PRO A 4 13.49 -4.70 -30.02
N PHE A 5 12.58 -3.96 -29.40
CA PHE A 5 12.74 -2.55 -29.04
C PHE A 5 12.34 -2.35 -27.59
N ARG A 6 12.97 -1.37 -26.92
CA ARG A 6 12.62 -1.03 -25.54
C ARG A 6 11.32 -0.25 -25.52
N VAL A 7 10.48 -0.55 -24.54
CA VAL A 7 9.22 0.16 -24.28
C VAL A 7 9.37 1.03 -23.04
N ILE A 8 8.59 2.10 -22.97
CA ILE A 8 8.43 2.91 -21.77
C ILE A 8 7.08 2.51 -21.18
N ASP A 9 7.10 2.03 -19.95
CA ASP A 9 5.88 1.77 -19.18
C ASP A 9 5.32 3.10 -18.67
N ALA A 10 4.04 3.34 -18.93
CA ALA A 10 3.35 4.56 -18.54
C ALA A 10 2.70 4.44 -17.16
N ASP A 11 2.64 3.24 -16.56
CA ASP A 11 1.83 2.99 -15.36
C ASP A 11 2.49 2.00 -14.38
N GLY A 12 3.81 2.13 -14.21
CA GLY A 12 4.56 1.35 -13.24
C GLY A 12 4.19 1.73 -11.80
N HIS A 13 3.96 0.74 -10.94
CA HIS A 13 3.64 0.93 -9.53
C HIS A 13 4.71 0.30 -8.62
N ILE A 14 4.92 0.89 -7.44
CA ILE A 14 5.72 0.30 -6.36
C ILE A 14 4.82 -0.04 -5.18
N ASP A 15 5.28 -0.95 -4.32
CA ASP A 15 4.55 -1.37 -3.12
C ASP A 15 5.36 -1.01 -1.87
N GLU A 16 4.82 -0.11 -1.05
CA GLU A 16 5.46 0.39 0.17
C GLU A 16 5.14 -0.45 1.42
N LYS A 17 4.77 -1.73 1.29
CA LYS A 17 4.45 -2.66 2.40
C LYS A 17 5.34 -2.61 3.65
N ARG A 18 6.59 -2.13 3.54
CA ARG A 18 7.58 -2.07 4.63
C ARG A 18 7.80 -0.66 5.19
N LEU A 19 7.11 0.35 4.70
CA LEU A 19 7.27 1.72 5.15
C LEU A 19 6.38 1.98 6.37
N ASN A 20 6.98 2.49 7.45
CA ASN A 20 6.21 3.03 8.58
C ASN A 20 5.87 4.50 8.30
N TRP A 21 4.64 4.77 7.87
CA TRP A 21 4.20 6.13 7.55
C TRP A 21 4.10 7.04 8.78
N ALA A 22 3.77 6.48 9.94
CA ALA A 22 3.64 7.25 11.19
C ALA A 22 4.97 7.92 11.62
N GLU A 23 6.12 7.32 11.27
CA GLU A 23 7.44 7.90 11.56
C GLU A 23 7.81 9.07 10.63
N ARG A 24 7.11 9.21 9.49
CA ARG A 24 7.46 10.15 8.42
C ARG A 24 6.51 11.35 8.31
N ILE A 25 5.47 11.39 9.14
CA ILE A 25 4.46 12.43 9.12
C ILE A 25 4.39 13.19 10.46
N PRO A 26 3.89 14.43 10.46
CA PRO A 26 3.70 15.20 11.69
C PRO A 26 2.86 14.46 12.72
N GLU A 27 3.16 14.68 14.01
CA GLU A 27 2.55 13.97 15.13
C GLU A 27 1.01 13.94 15.08
N ARG A 28 0.39 15.09 14.74
CA ARG A 28 -1.06 15.22 14.65
C ARG A 28 -1.74 14.29 13.63
N TYR A 29 -1.00 13.74 12.66
CA TYR A 29 -1.52 12.87 11.61
C TYR A 29 -1.12 11.40 11.78
N ARG A 30 -0.24 11.08 12.74
CA ARG A 30 0.21 9.70 12.97
C ARG A 30 -0.93 8.70 13.19
N PRO A 31 -2.02 9.05 13.91
CA PRO A 31 -3.15 8.12 14.07
C PRO A 31 -3.85 7.74 12.76
N ASP A 32 -3.75 8.60 11.74
CA ASP A 32 -4.41 8.43 10.45
C ASP A 32 -3.50 7.77 9.40
N ALA A 33 -2.23 7.55 9.74
CA ALA A 33 -1.24 6.97 8.85
C ALA A 33 -1.65 5.59 8.34
N PRO A 34 -1.35 5.24 7.07
CA PRO A 34 -1.49 3.88 6.60
C PRO A 34 -0.72 2.89 7.49
N CYS A 35 -1.41 1.87 7.99
CA CYS A 35 -0.82 0.84 8.83
C CYS A 35 -1.39 -0.56 8.54
N TRP A 36 -0.62 -1.59 8.89
CA TRP A 36 -1.07 -2.97 8.78
C TRP A 36 -1.61 -3.47 10.12
N VAL A 37 -2.86 -3.91 10.13
CA VAL A 37 -3.47 -4.60 11.28
C VAL A 37 -3.43 -6.10 11.02
N SER A 38 -2.98 -6.88 12.01
CA SER A 38 -2.94 -8.34 11.97
C SER A 38 -4.10 -8.93 12.78
N TYR A 39 -4.81 -9.90 12.20
CA TYR A 39 -5.90 -10.62 12.84
C TYR A 39 -5.42 -11.91 13.52
N PRO A 40 -6.18 -12.49 14.46
CA PRO A 40 -5.81 -13.73 15.16
C PRO A 40 -5.55 -14.94 14.24
N ASP A 41 -6.14 -14.96 13.05
CA ASP A 41 -5.96 -16.01 12.04
C ASP A 41 -4.75 -15.78 11.12
N GLY A 42 -3.92 -14.77 11.41
CA GLY A 42 -2.74 -14.42 10.63
C GLY A 42 -3.01 -13.57 9.39
N ARG A 43 -4.28 -13.23 9.08
CA ARG A 43 -4.59 -12.28 8.01
C ARG A 43 -4.07 -10.88 8.36
N LYS A 44 -3.75 -10.11 7.34
CA LYS A 44 -3.37 -8.69 7.47
C LYS A 44 -4.25 -7.83 6.58
N HIS A 45 -4.73 -6.70 7.11
CA HIS A 45 -5.37 -5.64 6.31
C HIS A 45 -4.62 -4.34 6.44
N MET A 46 -4.56 -3.60 5.34
CA MET A 46 -4.16 -2.20 5.36
C MET A 46 -5.32 -1.38 5.91
N VAL A 47 -5.02 -0.46 6.82
CA VAL A 47 -5.95 0.51 7.38
C VAL A 47 -5.39 1.90 7.09
N VAL A 48 -6.23 2.79 6.60
CA VAL A 48 -5.88 4.20 6.32
C VAL A 48 -6.98 5.05 6.96
N GLU A 49 -6.62 6.07 7.76
CA GLU A 49 -7.60 6.91 8.48
C GLU A 49 -8.62 6.08 9.30
N GLY A 50 -8.17 4.98 9.89
CA GLY A 50 -9.04 4.06 10.65
C GLY A 50 -10.01 3.21 9.80
N LYS A 51 -9.98 3.29 8.47
CA LYS A 51 -10.83 2.52 7.56
C LYS A 51 -10.06 1.41 6.87
N LEU A 52 -10.72 0.28 6.64
CA LEU A 52 -10.15 -0.82 5.86
C LEU A 52 -9.92 -0.35 4.43
N TRP A 53 -8.68 -0.50 3.97
CA TRP A 53 -8.35 -0.25 2.57
C TRP A 53 -8.91 -1.37 1.70
N PRO A 54 -9.61 -1.06 0.60
CA PRO A 54 -10.16 -2.07 -0.29
C PRO A 54 -9.07 -3.00 -0.82
N THR A 55 -9.37 -4.29 -0.82
CA THR A 55 -8.56 -5.31 -1.46
C THR A 55 -9.19 -5.69 -2.79
N ARG A 56 -8.41 -6.33 -3.69
CA ARG A 56 -8.92 -6.84 -4.97
C ARG A 56 -10.08 -7.85 -4.84
N ARG A 57 -10.41 -8.32 -3.64
CA ARG A 57 -11.54 -9.24 -3.39
C ARG A 57 -12.84 -8.50 -3.07
N ASP A 58 -12.78 -7.19 -2.88
CA ASP A 58 -13.93 -6.34 -2.57
C ASP A 58 -14.63 -5.78 -3.84
N PHE A 59 -14.10 -6.12 -5.02
CA PHE A 59 -14.62 -5.80 -6.37
C PHE A 59 -14.66 -7.07 -7.22
#